data_AF-A0A812JFE3-F1
#
_entry.id   AF-A0A812JFE3-F1
#
_cell.length_a   1.000
_cell.length_b   1.000
_cell.length_c   1.000
_cell.angle_alpha   90.00
_cell.angle_beta   90.00
_cell.angle_gamma   90.00
#
_symmetry.space_group_name_H-M   'P 1'
#
loop_
_entity.id
_entity.type
_entity.pdbx_description
1 polymer ?
#
loop_
_entity_poly.entity_id
_entity_poly.type
_entity_poly.pdbx_seq_one_letter_code
_entity_poly.pdbx_strand_id
1 'polypeptide(L)'
;MTRLLMAPSKFFLLQVIFECGHAYKFSESQERHERQLNDSYEALNVTKALKVLKISRLMSTGILKVPLYKELSAALPLVIRNLTNYSGLINDKGAPANPNITYHFGELEKDLAMLSDKVSGFYAVLHEMLPDGSGPFLCPLHKQSHIKECLLMATCLLEYHVPEQIELQAFTTYMEMTQRFIDISWAVLKEGLLMEEPSPILNMDAVPPKKYQCDLLEHDKVTPPAGHAMLQVDEASGSSESEFESDGATLAMSSAVVQASKVTFQILSSHQVGSSVDATILKLHELWMPICKHLKCDHSNFWDLHYASYRQTASLLELKSGFAARRAMRREIQHRVKLEKRLGEFVSENHEYYSRLYNGTTHFPPGRRFVDSNFIQASSRAARLSLLAQARESMIGHMTDFAHEVSTEDENRAIRLFDHVEYRKFQKDRHGRHPVSLLQDEENEGIEEIEQEHSEEAEDEDEGEGE
;
A
#
# COMPACT_ATOMS: atom_id res chain seq x y z
N MET A 1 -5.22 45.70 21.11
CA MET A 1 -6.15 44.78 21.79
C MET A 1 -6.47 43.65 20.83
N THR A 2 -5.80 42.55 21.13
CA THR A 2 -5.78 41.16 20.65
C THR A 2 -6.80 40.72 19.57
N ARG A 3 -6.25 40.31 18.41
CA ARG A 3 -6.92 39.51 17.37
C ARG A 3 -6.93 38.04 17.80
N LEU A 4 -8.10 37.41 17.88
CA LEU A 4 -8.25 35.96 17.84
C LEU A 4 -8.21 35.51 16.38
N LEU A 5 -7.19 34.72 16.02
CA LEU A 5 -7.18 33.91 14.80
C LEU A 5 -7.58 32.50 15.22
N MET A 6 -8.81 32.11 14.91
CA MET A 6 -9.27 30.72 14.97
C MET A 6 -8.91 30.04 13.65
N ALA A 7 -8.22 28.91 13.74
CA ALA A 7 -7.94 28.02 12.63
C ALA A 7 -9.03 26.93 12.55
N PRO A 8 -9.65 26.69 11.38
CA PRO A 8 -10.38 25.45 11.14
C PRO A 8 -9.93 24.83 9.81
N SER A 9 -9.02 23.85 9.83
CA SER A 9 -8.84 22.94 8.66
C SER A 9 -8.10 21.62 8.96
N LYS A 10 -7.85 21.27 10.23
CA LYS A 10 -6.98 20.11 10.56
C LYS A 10 -7.69 18.74 10.61
N PHE A 11 -9.02 18.69 10.56
CA PHE A 11 -9.74 17.45 10.90
C PHE A 11 -9.89 16.42 9.76
N PHE A 12 -9.72 16.79 8.48
CA PHE A 12 -9.97 15.86 7.36
C PHE A 12 -8.74 15.13 6.81
N LEU A 13 -7.52 15.54 7.21
CA LEU A 13 -6.27 14.90 6.74
C LEU A 13 -5.68 13.91 7.76
N LEU A 14 -6.16 13.91 9.00
CA LEU A 14 -5.53 13.20 10.12
C LEU A 14 -5.97 11.73 10.24
N GLN A 15 -7.13 11.34 9.72
CA GLN A 15 -7.67 9.98 9.94
C GLN A 15 -7.07 8.91 9.01
N VAL A 16 -6.22 9.30 8.05
CA VAL A 16 -5.45 8.39 7.18
C VAL A 16 -3.97 8.30 7.61
N ILE A 17 -3.54 9.14 8.56
CA ILE A 17 -2.13 9.27 8.96
C ILE A 17 -1.85 8.74 10.39
N PHE A 18 -2.87 8.47 11.20
CA PHE A 18 -2.70 8.24 12.64
C PHE A 18 -2.47 6.79 13.14
N GLU A 19 -2.37 5.77 12.28
CA GLU A 19 -2.20 4.38 12.72
C GLU A 19 -0.75 3.84 12.77
N CYS A 20 0.30 4.68 12.74
CA CYS A 20 1.66 4.17 12.92
C CYS A 20 2.59 5.23 13.51
N GLY A 21 2.87 5.17 14.81
CA GLY A 21 3.92 6.01 15.36
C GLY A 21 4.25 5.79 16.83
N HIS A 22 5.31 5.03 17.12
CA HIS A 22 6.10 5.25 18.34
C HIS A 22 7.63 5.15 18.14
N ALA A 23 8.26 6.19 18.68
CA ALA A 23 9.66 6.55 18.97
C ALA A 23 10.82 5.55 18.77
N TYR A 24 11.90 6.06 18.15
CA TYR A 24 13.21 5.41 18.01
C TYR A 24 14.30 6.11 18.83
N LYS A 25 15.28 5.32 19.32
CA LYS A 25 16.58 5.78 19.86
C LYS A 25 17.70 5.18 19.01
N PHE A 26 18.61 6.04 18.55
CA PHE A 26 19.72 5.67 17.65
C PHE A 26 20.97 5.19 18.41
N SER A 27 21.78 4.32 17.79
CA SER A 27 23.09 3.84 18.29
C SER A 27 24.17 3.94 17.22
N GLU A 28 25.28 4.59 17.59
CA GLU A 28 26.44 5.06 16.81
C GLU A 28 27.35 3.97 16.17
N SER A 29 26.83 2.78 15.86
CA SER A 29 27.68 1.60 15.54
C SER A 29 27.96 1.33 14.05
N GLN A 30 27.35 2.05 13.11
CA GLN A 30 27.29 1.67 11.69
C GLN A 30 28.50 2.14 10.86
N GLU A 31 29.23 3.15 11.33
CA GLU A 31 30.35 3.79 10.60
C GLU A 31 31.60 2.91 10.45
N ARG A 32 31.70 1.78 11.16
CA ARG A 32 32.86 0.86 11.10
C ARG A 32 32.74 -0.24 10.04
N HIS A 33 31.54 -0.54 9.54
CA HIS A 33 31.33 -1.64 8.58
C HIS A 33 31.57 -1.23 7.11
N GLU A 34 31.42 0.06 6.79
CA GLU A 34 31.52 0.56 5.41
C GLU A 34 32.95 0.62 4.85
N ARG A 35 33.98 0.72 5.72
CA ARG A 35 35.39 0.78 5.25
C ARG A 35 35.95 -0.57 4.77
N GLN A 36 35.32 -1.70 5.11
CA GLN A 36 35.82 -3.03 4.71
C GLN A 36 35.30 -3.52 3.36
N LEU A 37 34.19 -2.98 2.85
CA LEU A 37 33.54 -3.45 1.62
C LEU A 37 34.09 -2.78 0.34
N ASN A 38 34.63 -1.56 0.44
CA ASN A 38 35.16 -0.84 -0.72
C ASN A 38 36.51 -1.38 -1.24
N ASP A 39 37.31 -2.02 -0.40
CA ASP A 39 38.66 -2.50 -0.79
C ASP A 39 38.62 -3.83 -1.58
N SER A 40 37.48 -4.52 -1.65
CA SER A 40 37.37 -5.85 -2.26
C SER A 40 36.83 -5.86 -3.71
N TYR A 41 36.42 -4.71 -4.26
CA TYR A 41 35.69 -4.64 -5.53
C TYR A 41 36.55 -4.39 -6.80
N GLU A 42 37.87 -4.18 -6.67
CA GLU A 42 38.73 -3.94 -7.85
C GLU A 42 39.31 -5.21 -8.50
N ALA A 43 39.08 -6.39 -7.94
CA ALA A 43 39.70 -7.63 -8.43
C ALA A 43 38.66 -8.70 -8.82
N LEU A 44 38.05 -8.60 -10.01
CA LEU A 44 37.89 -9.74 -10.94
C LEU A 44 37.08 -9.33 -12.20
N ASN A 45 37.79 -9.17 -13.31
CA ASN A 45 37.22 -9.24 -14.66
C ASN A 45 37.89 -10.41 -15.39
N VAL A 46 37.17 -11.03 -16.35
CA VAL A 46 37.54 -12.21 -17.18
C VAL A 46 37.23 -13.53 -16.45
N THR A 47 36.26 -14.39 -16.81
CA THR A 47 35.87 -14.89 -18.12
C THR A 47 34.41 -15.40 -18.09
N LYS A 48 33.52 -14.76 -18.87
CA LYS A 48 32.11 -15.13 -19.10
C LYS A 48 32.02 -16.09 -20.29
N ALA A 49 31.61 -17.35 -20.09
CA ALA A 49 30.89 -18.17 -21.10
C ALA A 49 30.64 -19.62 -20.63
N LEU A 50 31.40 -20.16 -19.67
CA LEU A 50 31.25 -21.54 -19.18
C LEU A 50 30.59 -21.66 -17.79
N LYS A 51 30.09 -20.54 -17.25
CA LYS A 51 29.55 -20.42 -15.88
C LYS A 51 28.05 -20.74 -15.76
N VAL A 52 27.28 -20.70 -16.85
CA VAL A 52 25.81 -20.80 -16.80
C VAL A 52 25.31 -22.18 -16.32
N LEU A 53 26.04 -23.26 -16.59
CA LEU A 53 25.68 -24.61 -16.09
C LEU A 53 26.38 -25.01 -14.77
N LYS A 54 27.35 -24.21 -14.29
CA LYS A 54 28.07 -24.46 -13.03
C LYS A 54 27.55 -23.59 -11.87
N ILE A 55 26.89 -22.47 -12.14
CA ILE A 55 26.33 -21.58 -11.11
C ILE A 55 25.11 -22.20 -10.41
N SER A 56 24.29 -23.01 -11.08
CA SER A 56 23.24 -23.79 -10.40
C SER A 56 23.80 -24.85 -9.43
N ARG A 57 25.09 -25.22 -9.55
CA ARG A 57 25.78 -26.15 -8.63
C ARG A 57 26.74 -25.48 -7.64
N LEU A 58 27.08 -24.19 -7.83
CA LEU A 58 28.03 -23.46 -6.98
C LEU A 58 27.38 -22.37 -6.10
N MET A 59 26.06 -22.15 -6.22
CA MET A 59 25.23 -21.54 -5.16
C MET A 59 25.03 -22.48 -3.95
N SER A 60 25.84 -23.55 -3.86
CA SER A 60 25.89 -24.53 -2.77
C SER A 60 27.27 -24.52 -2.08
N THR A 61 27.98 -23.40 -2.09
CA THR A 61 29.02 -23.15 -1.08
C THR A 61 28.35 -22.38 0.05
N GLY A 62 27.94 -23.12 1.08
CA GLY A 62 26.95 -22.69 2.05
C GLY A 62 27.23 -21.34 2.70
N ILE A 63 26.19 -20.50 2.73
CA ILE A 63 25.82 -19.55 3.77
C ILE A 63 24.28 -19.37 3.58
N LEU A 64 23.50 -20.05 4.43
CA LEU A 64 22.03 -20.07 4.62
C LEU A 64 21.10 -20.83 3.65
N LYS A 65 20.05 -21.44 4.22
CA LYS A 65 19.02 -22.26 3.54
C LYS A 65 17.78 -21.47 3.09
N VAL A 66 17.65 -20.21 3.51
CA VAL A 66 16.45 -19.42 3.27
C VAL A 66 16.43 -18.88 1.84
N PRO A 67 15.36 -19.12 1.05
CA PRO A 67 15.24 -18.58 -0.29
C PRO A 67 15.12 -17.05 -0.30
N LEU A 68 15.81 -16.37 -1.24
CA LEU A 68 15.81 -14.90 -1.35
C LEU A 68 14.41 -14.27 -1.49
N TYR A 69 13.46 -14.97 -2.14
CA TYR A 69 12.09 -14.46 -2.26
C TYR A 69 11.39 -14.32 -0.90
N LYS A 70 11.67 -15.20 0.07
CA LYS A 70 11.13 -15.10 1.43
C LYS A 70 11.67 -13.84 2.11
N GLU A 71 12.95 -13.55 1.94
CA GLU A 71 13.57 -12.37 2.53
C GLU A 71 13.01 -11.09 1.93
N LEU A 72 12.84 -11.05 0.61
CA LEU A 72 12.25 -9.89 -0.06
C LEU A 72 10.78 -9.70 0.35
N SER A 73 10.03 -10.80 0.50
CA SER A 73 8.64 -10.78 0.98
C SER A 73 8.51 -10.25 2.41
N ALA A 74 9.53 -10.44 3.24
CA ALA A 74 9.59 -9.87 4.59
C ALA A 74 10.12 -8.43 4.61
N ALA A 75 11.11 -8.11 3.76
CA ALA A 75 11.73 -6.79 3.70
C ALA A 75 10.79 -5.72 3.12
N LEU A 76 10.00 -6.08 2.10
CA LEU A 76 9.14 -5.15 1.38
C LEU A 76 8.11 -4.43 2.28
N PRO A 77 7.27 -5.12 3.08
CA PRO A 77 6.32 -4.43 3.95
C PRO A 77 7.01 -3.56 5.02
N LEU A 78 8.17 -4.00 5.52
CA LEU A 78 8.95 -3.25 6.52
C LEU A 78 9.50 -1.94 5.94
N VAL A 79 10.10 -1.98 4.75
CA VAL A 79 10.62 -0.76 4.12
C VAL A 79 9.48 0.20 3.75
N ILE A 80 8.34 -0.31 3.30
CA ILE A 80 7.18 0.53 3.01
C ILE A 80 6.68 1.21 4.30
N ARG A 81 6.55 0.47 5.40
CA ARG A 81 6.17 1.05 6.70
C ARG A 81 7.17 2.12 7.15
N ASN A 82 8.47 1.83 7.07
CA ASN A 82 9.52 2.77 7.43
C ASN A 82 9.45 4.06 6.60
N LEU A 83 9.25 3.95 5.29
CA LEU A 83 9.15 5.08 4.38
C LEU A 83 7.86 5.88 4.59
N THR A 84 6.73 5.22 4.86
CA THR A 84 5.47 5.87 5.21
C THR A 84 5.62 6.66 6.51
N ASN A 85 6.20 6.07 7.55
CA ASN A 85 6.47 6.76 8.81
C ASN A 85 7.40 7.95 8.61
N TYR A 86 8.48 7.77 7.85
CA TYR A 86 9.39 8.86 7.49
C TYR A 86 8.65 10.01 6.77
N SER A 87 7.76 9.68 5.83
CA SER A 87 6.97 10.68 5.09
C SER A 87 6.02 11.49 5.99
N GLY A 88 5.47 10.86 7.04
CA GLY A 88 4.67 11.56 8.04
C GLY A 88 5.51 12.54 8.86
N LEU A 89 6.69 12.09 9.31
CA LEU A 89 7.57 12.88 10.17
C LEU A 89 8.20 14.09 9.47
N ILE A 90 8.65 13.96 8.21
CA ILE A 90 9.28 15.07 7.46
C ILE A 90 8.28 16.21 7.16
N ASN A 91 6.99 15.90 7.08
CA ASN A 91 5.95 16.89 6.79
C ASN A 91 5.41 17.58 8.05
N ASP A 92 5.69 17.07 9.24
CA ASP A 92 5.14 17.56 10.51
C ASP A 92 5.87 18.80 11.06
N LYS A 93 6.13 19.78 10.18
CA LYS A 93 6.89 21.02 10.44
C LYS A 93 6.28 21.93 11.52
N GLY A 94 5.22 21.49 12.20
CA GLY A 94 4.47 22.27 13.19
C GLY A 94 3.86 21.49 14.35
N ALA A 95 4.06 20.18 14.48
CA ALA A 95 3.74 19.52 15.74
C ALA A 95 4.71 19.99 16.83
N PRO A 96 4.21 20.24 18.06
CA PRO A 96 5.10 20.44 19.19
C PRO A 96 6.01 19.22 19.24
N ALA A 97 7.34 19.46 19.22
CA ALA A 97 8.34 18.41 19.25
C ALA A 97 7.92 17.38 20.31
N ASN A 98 7.50 16.19 19.86
CA ASN A 98 7.18 15.14 20.79
C ASN A 98 8.49 14.89 21.56
N PRO A 99 8.52 15.08 22.89
CA PRO A 99 9.76 14.97 23.65
C PRO A 99 10.40 13.58 23.55
N ASN A 100 9.67 12.59 23.03
CA ASN A 100 10.16 11.25 22.76
C ASN A 100 10.79 11.05 21.37
N ILE A 101 10.72 12.02 20.46
CA ILE A 101 11.37 11.96 19.14
C ILE A 101 12.70 12.69 19.22
N THR A 102 13.80 11.93 19.16
CA THR A 102 15.16 12.47 19.28
C THR A 102 15.69 13.10 17.99
N TYR A 103 15.03 12.84 16.86
CA TYR A 103 15.47 13.32 15.55
C TYR A 103 14.68 14.55 15.11
N HIS A 104 15.38 15.56 14.59
CA HIS A 104 14.80 16.81 14.12
C HIS A 104 15.11 16.99 12.62
N PHE A 105 14.06 17.12 11.83
CA PHE A 105 14.14 17.37 10.39
C PHE A 105 14.57 18.81 10.08
N GLY A 106 15.20 19.02 8.93
CA GLY A 106 15.67 20.33 8.46
C GLY A 106 17.17 20.40 8.17
N GLU A 107 17.86 19.27 8.22
CA GLU A 107 19.26 19.14 7.82
C GLU A 107 19.36 18.07 6.72
N LEU A 108 19.26 18.50 5.45
CA LEU A 108 19.10 17.62 4.29
C LEU A 108 20.08 16.43 4.27
N GLU A 109 21.35 16.63 4.59
CA GLU A 109 22.33 15.53 4.61
C GLU A 109 22.00 14.45 5.66
N LYS A 110 21.55 14.86 6.85
CA LYS A 110 21.13 13.93 7.91
C LYS A 110 19.80 13.27 7.55
N ASP A 111 18.89 14.03 6.96
CA ASP A 111 17.57 13.56 6.51
C ASP A 111 17.76 12.48 5.43
N LEU A 112 18.60 12.74 4.43
CA LEU A 112 18.96 11.76 3.39
C LEU A 112 19.70 10.55 3.95
N ALA A 113 20.58 10.72 4.93
CA ALA A 113 21.27 9.60 5.59
C ALA A 113 20.28 8.70 6.35
N MET A 114 19.35 9.29 7.09
CA MET A 114 18.29 8.57 7.79
C MET A 114 17.38 7.85 6.79
N LEU A 115 17.00 8.49 5.69
CA LEU A 115 16.20 7.87 4.63
C LEU A 115 16.94 6.69 3.99
N SER A 116 18.23 6.83 3.71
CA SER A 116 19.08 5.74 3.20
C SER A 116 19.16 4.57 4.17
N ASP A 117 19.28 4.84 5.48
CA ASP A 117 19.27 3.81 6.51
C ASP A 117 17.96 3.01 6.50
N LYS A 118 16.81 3.70 6.40
CA LYS A 118 15.47 3.08 6.36
C LYS A 118 15.23 2.15 5.16
N VAL A 119 16.00 2.29 4.07
CA VAL A 119 15.89 1.42 2.87
C VAL A 119 17.04 0.42 2.73
N SER A 120 18.08 0.53 3.56
CA SER A 120 19.35 -0.20 3.40
C SER A 120 19.17 -1.73 3.42
N GLY A 121 18.44 -2.25 4.41
CA GLY A 121 18.16 -3.69 4.54
C GLY A 121 17.40 -4.26 3.35
N PHE A 122 16.40 -3.52 2.85
CA PHE A 122 15.64 -3.87 1.66
C PHE A 122 16.52 -3.85 0.39
N TYR A 123 17.36 -2.83 0.23
CA TYR A 123 18.27 -2.74 -0.92
C TYR A 123 19.28 -3.89 -0.93
N ALA A 124 19.81 -4.28 0.23
CA ALA A 124 20.73 -5.42 0.32
C ALA A 124 20.09 -6.70 -0.22
N VAL A 125 18.86 -7.01 0.17
CA VAL A 125 18.13 -8.20 -0.33
C VAL A 125 17.82 -8.06 -1.82
N LEU A 126 17.36 -6.88 -2.26
CA LEU A 126 17.06 -6.65 -3.67
C LEU A 126 18.31 -6.77 -4.54
N HIS A 127 19.48 -6.36 -4.06
CA HIS A 127 20.75 -6.50 -4.77
C HIS A 127 21.15 -7.97 -4.93
N GLU A 128 20.92 -8.80 -3.91
CA GLU A 128 21.15 -10.24 -3.96
C GLU A 128 20.21 -10.94 -4.97
N MET A 129 18.97 -10.45 -5.13
CA MET A 129 18.00 -10.99 -6.10
C MET A 129 18.24 -10.57 -7.55
N LEU A 130 18.87 -9.41 -7.78
CA LEU A 130 19.09 -8.90 -9.12
C LEU A 130 20.29 -9.60 -9.79
N PRO A 131 20.12 -10.13 -11.02
CA PRO A 131 21.17 -10.88 -11.70
C PRO A 131 22.39 -10.01 -12.02
N ASP A 132 23.52 -10.68 -12.23
CA ASP A 132 24.78 -10.10 -12.71
C ASP A 132 25.37 -8.96 -11.84
N GLY A 133 24.98 -8.88 -10.57
CA GLY A 133 25.41 -7.79 -9.69
C GLY A 133 24.87 -6.42 -10.15
N SER A 134 23.76 -6.39 -10.88
CA SER A 134 23.13 -5.14 -11.34
C SER A 134 22.44 -4.36 -10.22
N GLY A 135 22.27 -4.97 -9.04
CA GLY A 135 21.63 -4.37 -7.86
C GLY A 135 22.12 -2.97 -7.51
N PRO A 136 23.41 -2.77 -7.18
CA PRO A 136 23.93 -1.46 -6.79
C PRO A 136 23.79 -0.38 -7.87
N PHE A 137 23.69 -0.76 -9.15
CA PHE A 137 23.49 0.18 -10.25
C PHE A 137 22.02 0.59 -10.39
N LEU A 138 21.09 -0.34 -10.22
CA LEU A 138 19.65 -0.11 -10.36
C LEU A 138 19.03 0.47 -9.08
N CYS A 139 19.54 0.07 -7.91
CA CYS A 139 19.11 0.50 -6.59
C CYS A 139 20.27 1.04 -5.74
N PRO A 140 20.93 2.12 -6.17
CA PRO A 140 22.05 2.70 -5.42
C PRO A 140 21.62 3.22 -4.04
N LEU A 141 22.31 2.79 -2.97
CA LEU A 141 22.03 3.18 -1.58
C LEU A 141 22.06 4.69 -1.34
N HIS A 142 22.93 5.40 -2.05
CA HIS A 142 23.13 6.85 -1.89
C HIS A 142 22.29 7.70 -2.86
N LYS A 143 21.34 7.11 -3.60
CA LYS A 143 20.42 7.89 -4.45
C LYS A 143 18.98 7.53 -4.17
N GLN A 144 18.35 8.39 -3.38
CA GLN A 144 16.97 8.26 -2.91
C GLN A 144 15.97 8.40 -4.06
N SER A 145 16.37 8.98 -5.19
CA SER A 145 15.58 9.04 -6.42
C SER A 145 15.11 7.68 -6.97
N HIS A 146 15.79 6.59 -6.59
CA HIS A 146 15.47 5.24 -7.05
C HIS A 146 14.53 4.46 -6.11
N ILE A 147 14.17 4.99 -4.94
CA ILE A 147 13.35 4.26 -3.94
C ILE A 147 12.06 3.72 -4.57
N LYS A 148 11.30 4.59 -5.24
CA LYS A 148 10.06 4.22 -5.95
C LYS A 148 10.30 3.12 -7.00
N GLU A 149 11.37 3.24 -7.77
CA GLU A 149 11.75 2.26 -8.79
C GLU A 149 12.07 0.90 -8.16
N CYS A 150 12.84 0.88 -7.07
CA CYS A 150 13.24 -0.32 -6.34
C CYS A 150 12.06 -1.05 -5.71
N LEU A 151 11.07 -0.31 -5.16
CA LEU A 151 9.82 -0.90 -4.67
C LEU A 151 9.01 -1.56 -5.80
N LEU A 152 8.93 -0.91 -6.96
CA LEU A 152 8.28 -1.49 -8.15
C LEU A 152 9.02 -2.73 -8.65
N MET A 153 10.36 -2.70 -8.71
CA MET A 153 11.13 -3.88 -9.12
C MET A 153 10.95 -5.04 -8.13
N ALA A 154 10.93 -4.76 -6.82
CA ALA A 154 10.73 -5.78 -5.80
C ALA A 154 9.34 -6.45 -5.91
N THR A 155 8.27 -5.67 -6.04
CA THR A 155 6.93 -6.24 -6.27
C THR A 155 6.88 -7.10 -7.54
N CYS A 156 7.51 -6.66 -8.62
CA CYS A 156 7.59 -7.46 -9.85
C CYS A 156 8.43 -8.73 -9.70
N LEU A 157 9.50 -8.72 -8.89
CA LEU A 157 10.28 -9.91 -8.58
C LEU A 157 9.48 -10.91 -7.73
N LEU A 158 8.71 -10.42 -6.74
CA LEU A 158 7.81 -11.28 -5.95
C LEU A 158 6.69 -11.89 -6.79
N GLU A 159 6.20 -11.20 -7.82
CA GLU A 159 5.14 -11.71 -8.71
C GLU A 159 5.53 -13.04 -9.40
N TYR A 160 6.82 -13.27 -9.68
CA TYR A 160 7.32 -14.54 -10.24
C TYR A 160 7.12 -15.76 -9.33
N HIS A 161 6.89 -15.50 -8.03
CA HIS A 161 6.75 -16.52 -7.01
C HIS A 161 5.27 -16.76 -6.64
N VAL A 162 4.32 -16.17 -7.39
CA VAL A 162 2.88 -16.25 -7.13
C VAL A 162 2.17 -17.13 -8.19
N PRO A 163 1.35 -18.12 -7.79
CA PRO A 163 0.96 -18.47 -6.42
C PRO A 163 1.83 -19.56 -5.77
N GLU A 164 2.88 -20.04 -6.43
CA GLU A 164 3.56 -21.28 -6.04
C GLU A 164 4.29 -21.21 -4.69
N GLN A 165 4.77 -20.02 -4.32
CA GLN A 165 5.61 -19.80 -3.15
C GLN A 165 5.13 -18.63 -2.28
N ILE A 166 4.37 -17.72 -2.87
CA ILE A 166 3.71 -16.59 -2.21
C ILE A 166 2.24 -16.68 -2.56
N GLU A 167 1.39 -16.74 -1.54
CA GLU A 167 -0.06 -16.74 -1.74
C GLU A 167 -0.51 -15.44 -2.43
N LEU A 168 -1.53 -15.55 -3.27
CA LEU A 168 -2.05 -14.39 -3.99
C LEU A 168 -2.59 -13.32 -3.01
N GLN A 169 -3.12 -13.75 -1.87
CA GLN A 169 -3.56 -12.91 -0.75
C GLN A 169 -2.42 -12.06 -0.18
N ALA A 170 -1.28 -12.67 0.20
CA ALA A 170 -0.11 -11.93 0.64
C ALA A 170 0.39 -10.95 -0.43
N PHE A 171 0.40 -11.38 -1.69
CA PHE A 171 0.81 -10.52 -2.80
C PHE A 171 -0.14 -9.32 -3.00
N THR A 172 -1.44 -9.50 -2.81
CA THR A 172 -2.42 -8.41 -2.80
C THR A 172 -2.09 -7.36 -1.73
N THR A 173 -1.68 -7.77 -0.52
CA THR A 173 -1.22 -6.83 0.53
C THR A 173 0.03 -6.08 0.11
N TYR A 174 1.04 -6.76 -0.43
CA TYR A 174 2.25 -6.10 -0.93
C TYR A 174 1.92 -5.05 -1.98
N MET A 175 0.99 -5.36 -2.88
CA MET A 175 0.54 -4.43 -3.92
C MET A 175 -0.22 -3.23 -3.34
N GLU A 176 -1.15 -3.44 -2.40
CA GLU A 176 -1.88 -2.35 -1.72
C GLU A 176 -0.91 -1.41 -0.98
N MET A 177 0.01 -1.96 -0.17
CA MET A 177 1.01 -1.19 0.56
C MET A 177 1.92 -0.39 -0.37
N THR A 178 2.47 -1.06 -1.40
CA THR A 178 3.39 -0.44 -2.36
C THR A 178 2.68 0.67 -3.12
N GLN A 179 1.47 0.42 -3.59
CA GLN A 179 0.74 1.39 -4.41
C GLN A 179 0.31 2.60 -3.59
N ARG A 180 -0.18 2.42 -2.36
CA ARG A 180 -0.49 3.51 -1.43
C ARG A 180 0.74 4.38 -1.17
N PHE A 181 1.89 3.76 -0.89
CA PHE A 181 3.12 4.52 -0.74
C PHE A 181 3.48 5.32 -2.00
N ILE A 182 3.48 4.67 -3.17
CA ILE A 182 3.90 5.31 -4.43
C ILE A 182 2.98 6.48 -4.84
N ASP A 183 1.67 6.33 -4.69
CA ASP A 183 0.75 7.37 -5.12
C ASP A 183 0.59 8.47 -4.06
N ILE A 184 0.54 8.11 -2.76
CA ILE A 184 0.21 9.03 -1.67
C ILE A 184 1.50 9.53 -1.00
N SER A 185 2.21 8.65 -0.29
CA SER A 185 3.34 9.02 0.57
C SER A 185 4.59 9.49 -0.19
N TRP A 186 4.82 8.99 -1.40
CA TRP A 186 5.97 9.37 -2.22
C TRP A 186 5.95 10.86 -2.58
N ALA A 187 4.77 11.39 -2.89
CA ALA A 187 4.62 12.81 -3.20
C ALA A 187 4.98 13.68 -1.98
N VAL A 188 4.51 13.27 -0.79
CA VAL A 188 4.80 13.94 0.47
C VAL A 188 6.30 13.90 0.79
N LEU A 189 6.93 12.73 0.65
CA LEU A 189 8.36 12.56 0.89
C LEU A 189 9.19 13.39 -0.10
N LYS A 190 8.83 13.41 -1.38
CA LYS A 190 9.47 14.22 -2.40
C LYS A 190 9.35 15.71 -2.09
N GLU A 191 8.16 16.17 -1.70
CA GLU A 191 7.93 17.56 -1.32
C GLU A 191 8.73 17.95 -0.07
N GLY A 192 8.73 17.11 0.97
CA GLY A 192 9.50 17.30 2.18
C GLY A 192 10.99 17.53 1.90
N LEU A 193 11.60 16.65 1.09
CA LEU A 193 13.01 16.73 0.71
C LEU A 193 13.31 17.92 -0.23
N LEU A 194 12.43 18.23 -1.19
CA LEU A 194 12.61 19.37 -2.09
C LEU A 194 12.45 20.72 -1.39
N MET A 195 11.67 20.79 -0.32
CA MET A 195 11.58 21.98 0.52
C MET A 195 12.88 22.26 1.29
N GLU A 196 13.69 21.24 1.55
CA GLU A 196 14.97 21.38 2.24
C GLU A 196 16.09 21.88 1.30
N GLU A 197 16.05 21.51 0.01
CA GLU A 197 16.88 22.13 -1.04
C GLU A 197 16.23 22.01 -2.44
N PRO A 198 15.98 23.13 -3.17
CA PRO A 198 15.36 23.13 -4.50
C PRO A 198 16.33 22.72 -5.63
N SER A 199 17.26 21.81 -5.34
CA SER A 199 18.31 21.41 -6.27
C SER A 199 17.79 20.45 -7.36
N PRO A 200 18.19 20.63 -8.64
CA PRO A 200 17.90 19.68 -9.72
C PRO A 200 18.56 18.29 -9.54
N ILE A 201 19.35 18.10 -8.47
CA ILE A 201 19.99 16.83 -8.11
C ILE A 201 18.95 15.76 -7.69
N LEU A 202 17.78 16.17 -7.17
CA LEU A 202 16.71 15.26 -6.75
C LEU A 202 15.76 14.93 -7.91
N ASN A 203 16.23 14.24 -8.95
CA ASN A 203 15.35 13.71 -10.00
C ASN A 203 14.64 12.43 -9.52
N MET A 204 13.59 12.58 -8.71
CA MET A 204 12.95 11.51 -7.92
C MET A 204 11.89 10.66 -8.68
N ASP A 205 12.03 10.45 -9.98
CA ASP A 205 11.07 9.63 -10.75
C ASP A 205 11.75 8.77 -11.81
N ALA A 206 12.75 8.00 -11.40
CA ALA A 206 13.33 6.97 -12.25
C ALA A 206 12.28 5.89 -12.58
N VAL A 207 12.28 5.42 -13.84
CA VAL A 207 11.37 4.39 -14.33
C VAL A 207 12.11 3.07 -14.41
N PRO A 208 11.56 1.97 -13.86
CA PRO A 208 12.22 0.68 -13.87
C PRO A 208 12.53 0.20 -15.29
N PRO A 209 13.68 -0.48 -15.52
CA PRO A 209 13.97 -1.11 -16.80
C PRO A 209 12.83 -2.00 -17.24
N LYS A 210 12.55 -2.04 -18.54
CA LYS A 210 11.43 -2.82 -19.12
C LYS A 210 11.33 -4.27 -18.60
N LYS A 211 12.47 -4.94 -18.41
CA LYS A 211 12.54 -6.32 -17.89
C LYS A 211 12.12 -6.51 -16.43
N TYR A 212 11.94 -5.42 -15.68
CA TYR A 212 11.47 -5.44 -14.29
C TYR A 212 10.15 -4.66 -14.15
N GLN A 213 9.44 -4.46 -15.26
CA GLN A 213 8.07 -3.94 -15.26
C GLN A 213 7.12 -5.13 -15.30
N CYS A 214 6.24 -5.25 -14.30
CA CYS A 214 5.27 -6.33 -14.12
C CYS A 214 4.35 -6.55 -15.35
N ASP A 215 4.19 -5.53 -16.22
CA ASP A 215 3.39 -5.62 -17.45
C ASP A 215 4.15 -6.25 -18.64
N LEU A 216 5.47 -6.35 -18.55
CA LEU A 216 6.39 -6.80 -19.61
C LEU A 216 7.19 -8.06 -19.23
N LEU A 217 7.06 -8.55 -18.01
CA LEU A 217 7.57 -9.87 -17.65
C LEU A 217 6.90 -10.87 -18.59
N GLU A 218 7.72 -11.62 -19.34
CA GLU A 218 7.26 -12.59 -20.34
C GLU A 218 6.46 -13.70 -19.64
N HIS A 219 5.16 -13.45 -19.51
CA HIS A 219 4.17 -14.46 -19.23
C HIS A 219 3.42 -14.71 -20.54
N ASP A 220 3.25 -15.99 -20.89
CA ASP A 220 2.62 -16.39 -22.15
C ASP A 220 1.37 -15.57 -22.41
N LYS A 221 1.33 -14.98 -23.61
CA LYS A 221 0.34 -13.98 -24.02
C LYS A 221 -1.08 -14.55 -23.90
N VAL A 222 -1.76 -14.28 -22.80
CA VAL A 222 -3.21 -14.41 -22.73
C VAL A 222 -3.79 -13.22 -23.48
N THR A 223 -4.18 -13.46 -24.73
CA THR A 223 -4.96 -12.54 -25.53
C THR A 223 -6.28 -12.27 -24.80
N PRO A 224 -6.59 -11.02 -24.41
CA PRO A 224 -7.92 -10.72 -23.91
C PRO A 224 -8.93 -10.99 -25.04
N PRO A 225 -10.09 -11.62 -24.76
CA PRO A 225 -11.16 -11.65 -25.75
C PRO A 225 -11.54 -10.21 -26.10
N ALA A 226 -11.74 -9.97 -27.39
CA ALA A 226 -11.96 -8.65 -27.96
C ALA A 226 -13.14 -7.91 -27.29
N GLY A 227 -13.02 -6.58 -27.26
CA GLY A 227 -13.89 -5.68 -26.52
C GLY A 227 -15.35 -5.62 -26.97
N HIS A 228 -16.09 -4.82 -26.20
CA HIS A 228 -17.51 -4.48 -26.31
C HIS A 228 -18.49 -5.46 -25.66
N ALA A 229 -18.50 -5.47 -24.33
CA ALA A 229 -19.73 -5.71 -23.58
C ALA A 229 -19.68 -4.86 -22.30
N MET A 230 -20.19 -3.62 -22.37
CA MET A 230 -20.69 -2.97 -21.15
C MET A 230 -21.93 -3.77 -20.74
N LEU A 231 -21.78 -4.65 -19.74
CA LEU A 231 -22.83 -5.24 -18.90
C LEU A 231 -24.23 -5.27 -19.54
N GLN A 232 -24.40 -6.13 -20.54
CA GLN A 232 -25.70 -6.72 -20.89
C GLN A 232 -25.53 -8.21 -20.69
N VAL A 233 -25.76 -8.66 -19.45
CA VAL A 233 -25.91 -10.09 -19.15
C VAL A 233 -27.40 -10.36 -19.28
N ASP A 234 -27.81 -10.85 -20.45
CA ASP A 234 -29.14 -11.41 -20.64
C ASP A 234 -29.25 -12.72 -19.84
N GLU A 235 -30.21 -12.78 -18.91
CA GLU A 235 -30.60 -13.97 -18.18
C GLU A 235 -31.24 -15.00 -19.12
N ALA A 236 -30.45 -15.80 -19.85
CA ALA A 236 -30.97 -17.03 -20.47
C ALA A 236 -29.84 -17.95 -20.96
N SER A 237 -29.48 -18.95 -20.15
CA SER A 237 -29.49 -20.39 -20.52
C SER A 237 -28.52 -21.17 -19.64
N GLY A 238 -29.04 -22.04 -18.78
CA GLY A 238 -28.24 -22.95 -18.00
C GLY A 238 -27.87 -24.20 -18.79
N SER A 239 -26.57 -24.52 -18.82
CA SER A 239 -26.06 -25.89 -18.58
C SER A 239 -24.53 -25.93 -18.71
N SER A 240 -23.86 -26.36 -17.64
CA SER A 240 -22.49 -26.93 -17.62
C SER A 240 -21.27 -26.12 -18.13
N GLU A 241 -21.42 -24.87 -18.57
CA GLU A 241 -20.33 -23.94 -18.92
C GLU A 241 -19.99 -22.93 -17.79
N SER A 242 -20.58 -23.11 -16.60
CA SER A 242 -20.71 -22.10 -15.56
C SER A 242 -19.41 -21.59 -14.94
N GLU A 243 -18.35 -22.40 -14.89
CA GLU A 243 -17.08 -21.96 -14.27
C GLU A 243 -16.29 -21.02 -15.19
N PHE A 244 -16.20 -21.32 -16.49
CA PHE A 244 -15.46 -20.47 -17.43
C PHE A 244 -16.21 -19.16 -17.73
N GLU A 245 -17.55 -19.23 -17.69
CA GLU A 245 -18.43 -18.07 -17.76
C GLU A 245 -18.31 -17.17 -16.52
N SER A 246 -18.17 -17.76 -15.33
CA SER A 246 -17.93 -17.03 -14.07
C SER A 246 -16.58 -16.31 -14.04
N ASP A 247 -15.51 -16.95 -14.51
CA ASP A 247 -14.19 -16.31 -14.64
C ASP A 247 -14.24 -15.12 -15.61
N GLY A 248 -14.91 -15.30 -16.76
CA GLY A 248 -15.12 -14.25 -17.75
C GLY A 248 -15.92 -13.07 -17.21
N ALA A 249 -17.01 -13.33 -16.48
CA ALA A 249 -17.83 -12.30 -15.84
C ALA A 249 -17.04 -11.50 -14.79
N THR A 250 -16.22 -12.19 -13.99
CA THR A 250 -15.36 -11.55 -12.98
C THR A 250 -14.32 -10.63 -13.62
N LEU A 251 -13.64 -11.09 -14.68
CA LEU A 251 -12.68 -10.26 -15.42
C LEU A 251 -13.36 -9.08 -16.14
N ALA A 252 -14.56 -9.28 -16.67
CA ALA A 252 -15.35 -8.21 -17.29
C ALA A 252 -15.76 -7.15 -16.27
N MET A 253 -16.19 -7.57 -15.08
CA MET A 253 -16.51 -6.66 -13.98
C MET A 253 -15.28 -5.88 -13.52
N SER A 254 -14.13 -6.53 -13.41
CA SER A 254 -12.86 -5.86 -13.11
C SER A 254 -12.50 -4.77 -14.13
N SER A 255 -12.67 -5.08 -15.42
CA SER A 255 -12.47 -4.11 -16.51
C SER A 255 -13.43 -2.92 -16.38
N ALA A 256 -14.70 -3.18 -16.04
CA ALA A 256 -15.71 -2.13 -15.84
C ALA A 256 -15.35 -1.23 -14.64
N VAL A 257 -14.93 -1.80 -13.50
CA VAL A 257 -14.46 -1.06 -12.32
C VAL A 257 -13.26 -0.19 -12.66
N VAL A 258 -12.25 -0.75 -13.35
CA VAL A 258 -11.06 -0.01 -13.78
C VAL A 258 -11.45 1.15 -14.72
N GLN A 259 -12.36 0.91 -15.66
CA GLN A 259 -12.81 1.95 -16.58
C GLN A 259 -13.58 3.06 -15.87
N ALA A 260 -14.49 2.73 -14.94
CA ALA A 260 -15.20 3.71 -14.15
C ALA A 260 -14.25 4.53 -13.26
N SER A 261 -13.23 3.90 -12.67
CA SER A 261 -12.18 4.61 -11.92
C SER A 261 -11.42 5.60 -12.80
N LYS A 262 -11.08 5.24 -14.04
CA LYS A 262 -10.43 6.16 -15.01
C LYS A 262 -11.33 7.34 -15.37
N VAL A 263 -12.60 7.08 -15.68
CA VAL A 263 -13.55 8.13 -16.04
C VAL A 263 -13.81 9.05 -14.84
N THR A 264 -13.91 8.49 -13.63
CA THR A 264 -14.04 9.27 -12.38
C THR A 264 -12.84 10.19 -12.20
N PHE A 265 -11.62 9.66 -12.35
CA PHE A 265 -10.40 10.47 -12.28
C PHE A 265 -10.43 11.62 -13.29
N GLN A 266 -10.87 11.37 -14.53
CA GLN A 266 -11.00 12.40 -15.57
C GLN A 266 -12.07 13.45 -15.22
N ILE A 267 -13.24 13.02 -14.74
CA ILE A 267 -14.32 13.92 -14.33
C ILE A 267 -13.84 14.85 -13.20
N LEU A 268 -13.21 14.29 -12.16
CA LEU A 268 -12.64 15.06 -11.06
C LEU A 268 -11.54 16.00 -11.54
N SER A 269 -10.63 15.53 -12.39
CA SER A 269 -9.52 16.35 -12.93
C SER A 269 -9.97 17.45 -13.88
N SER A 270 -11.15 17.29 -14.50
CA SER A 270 -11.72 18.29 -15.42
C SER A 270 -12.53 19.38 -14.71
N HIS A 271 -12.76 19.26 -13.40
CA HIS A 271 -13.52 20.25 -12.64
C HIS A 271 -12.76 21.58 -12.60
N GLN A 272 -13.41 22.66 -13.03
CA GLN A 272 -12.82 24.00 -13.06
C GLN A 272 -13.33 24.85 -11.90
N VAL A 273 -12.51 25.78 -11.41
CA VAL A 273 -12.90 26.76 -10.39
C VAL A 273 -14.18 27.49 -10.84
N GLY A 274 -15.18 27.54 -9.97
CA GLY A 274 -16.51 28.13 -10.25
C GLY A 274 -17.51 27.18 -10.91
N SER A 275 -17.10 25.96 -11.27
CA SER A 275 -18.04 24.90 -11.68
C SER A 275 -18.83 24.37 -10.48
N SER A 276 -20.04 23.86 -10.73
CA SER A 276 -20.86 23.26 -9.66
C SER A 276 -20.29 21.90 -9.23
N VAL A 277 -19.90 21.79 -7.95
CA VAL A 277 -19.47 20.51 -7.35
C VAL A 277 -20.59 19.48 -7.43
N ASP A 278 -21.82 19.85 -7.08
CA ASP A 278 -22.97 18.94 -7.17
C ASP A 278 -23.21 18.40 -8.57
N ALA A 279 -23.04 19.23 -9.61
CA ALA A 279 -23.15 18.77 -11.00
C ALA A 279 -22.03 17.79 -11.38
N THR A 280 -20.82 17.97 -10.84
CA THR A 280 -19.72 17.02 -11.01
C THR A 280 -20.05 15.70 -10.30
N ILE A 281 -20.54 15.75 -9.06
CA ILE A 281 -20.89 14.56 -8.28
C ILE A 281 -22.05 13.77 -8.89
N LEU A 282 -23.07 14.44 -9.43
CA LEU A 282 -24.18 13.77 -10.13
C LEU A 282 -23.70 12.97 -11.34
N LYS A 283 -22.72 13.46 -12.10
CA LYS A 283 -22.10 12.69 -13.20
C LYS A 283 -21.40 11.43 -12.69
N LEU A 284 -20.81 11.48 -11.49
CA LEU A 284 -20.20 10.31 -10.86
C LEU A 284 -21.26 9.30 -10.42
N HIS A 285 -22.40 9.76 -9.90
CA HIS A 285 -23.50 8.86 -9.54
C HIS A 285 -23.99 8.08 -10.75
N GLU A 286 -24.23 8.75 -11.88
CA GLU A 286 -24.68 8.12 -13.12
C GLU A 286 -23.68 7.09 -13.65
N LEU A 287 -22.38 7.40 -13.55
CA LEU A 287 -21.29 6.51 -13.96
C LEU A 287 -21.24 5.22 -13.13
N TRP A 288 -21.37 5.33 -11.80
CA TRP A 288 -21.17 4.20 -10.89
C TRP A 288 -22.43 3.38 -10.61
N MET A 289 -23.62 3.94 -10.84
CA MET A 289 -24.91 3.25 -10.64
C MET A 289 -24.96 1.83 -11.23
N PRO A 290 -24.59 1.57 -12.50
CA PRO A 290 -24.65 0.21 -13.05
C PRO A 290 -23.68 -0.77 -12.38
N ILE A 291 -22.50 -0.29 -11.97
CA ILE A 291 -21.49 -1.12 -11.28
C ILE A 291 -21.98 -1.44 -9.87
N CYS A 292 -22.54 -0.47 -9.16
CA CYS A 292 -23.04 -0.70 -7.81
C CYS A 292 -24.24 -1.61 -7.72
N LYS A 293 -25.07 -1.67 -8.77
CA LYS A 293 -26.14 -2.66 -8.83
C LYS A 293 -25.58 -4.09 -8.71
N HIS A 294 -24.40 -4.33 -9.29
CA HIS A 294 -23.74 -5.64 -9.25
C HIS A 294 -22.92 -5.81 -7.96
N LEU A 295 -22.17 -4.79 -7.55
CA LEU A 295 -21.36 -4.84 -6.33
C LEU A 295 -22.19 -4.69 -5.05
N LYS A 296 -23.49 -4.42 -5.13
CA LYS A 296 -24.37 -4.10 -4.00
C LYS A 296 -23.78 -2.98 -3.13
N CYS A 297 -23.57 -1.82 -3.75
CA CYS A 297 -23.15 -0.58 -3.09
C CYS A 297 -24.11 0.58 -3.35
N ASP A 298 -23.98 1.63 -2.53
CA ASP A 298 -24.55 2.94 -2.72
C ASP A 298 -23.69 3.75 -3.70
N HIS A 299 -24.20 3.92 -4.91
CA HIS A 299 -23.51 4.69 -5.94
C HIS A 299 -23.45 6.20 -5.66
N SER A 300 -24.17 6.68 -4.63
CA SER A 300 -24.15 8.08 -4.19
C SER A 300 -23.13 8.37 -3.10
N ASN A 301 -22.37 7.37 -2.64
CA ASN A 301 -21.32 7.50 -1.63
C ASN A 301 -20.01 6.92 -2.16
N PHE A 302 -18.98 7.76 -2.34
CA PHE A 302 -17.68 7.32 -2.85
C PHE A 302 -17.04 6.22 -2.01
N TRP A 303 -17.08 6.36 -0.69
CA TRP A 303 -16.41 5.43 0.20
C TRP A 303 -17.06 4.05 0.12
N ASP A 304 -18.37 3.99 -0.08
CA ASP A 304 -19.08 2.76 -0.33
C ASP A 304 -18.68 2.11 -1.66
N LEU A 305 -18.54 2.89 -2.74
CA LEU A 305 -17.95 2.43 -4.01
C LEU A 305 -16.57 1.83 -3.81
N HIS A 306 -15.71 2.60 -3.12
CA HIS A 306 -14.31 2.27 -2.88
C HIS A 306 -14.21 0.96 -2.09
N TYR A 307 -14.99 0.82 -1.03
CA TYR A 307 -14.97 -0.33 -0.14
C TYR A 307 -15.60 -1.55 -0.83
N ALA A 308 -16.69 -1.39 -1.57
CA ALA A 308 -17.30 -2.47 -2.35
C ALA A 308 -16.36 -3.01 -3.43
N SER A 309 -15.44 -2.19 -3.96
CA SER A 309 -14.43 -2.67 -4.92
C SER A 309 -13.49 -3.73 -4.33
N TYR A 310 -13.31 -3.81 -3.00
CA TYR A 310 -12.55 -4.88 -2.36
C TYR A 310 -13.22 -6.25 -2.56
N ARG A 311 -14.56 -6.30 -2.64
CA ARG A 311 -15.31 -7.52 -2.95
C ARG A 311 -14.95 -8.06 -4.34
N GLN A 312 -14.86 -7.16 -5.32
CA GLN A 312 -14.44 -7.52 -6.66
C GLN A 312 -13.00 -8.06 -6.69
N THR A 313 -12.10 -7.43 -5.93
CA THR A 313 -10.73 -7.95 -5.80
C THR A 313 -10.71 -9.33 -5.14
N ALA A 314 -11.51 -9.57 -4.10
CA ALA A 314 -11.66 -10.89 -3.49
C ALA A 314 -12.10 -11.94 -4.52
N SER A 315 -13.11 -11.63 -5.35
CA SER A 315 -13.54 -12.52 -6.44
C SER A 315 -12.44 -12.79 -7.48
N LEU A 316 -11.54 -11.83 -7.72
CA LEU A 316 -10.37 -12.07 -8.58
C LEU A 316 -9.40 -13.08 -7.95
N LEU A 317 -9.27 -13.12 -6.62
CA LEU A 317 -8.37 -14.07 -5.94
C LEU A 317 -8.87 -15.52 -6.00
N GLU A 318 -10.17 -15.71 -6.25
CA GLU A 318 -10.81 -17.02 -6.37
C GLU A 318 -10.68 -17.64 -7.77
N LEU A 319 -10.23 -16.85 -8.76
CA LEU A 319 -10.09 -17.30 -10.14
C LEU A 319 -8.97 -18.35 -10.30
N LYS A 320 -9.26 -19.40 -11.07
CA LYS A 320 -8.27 -20.43 -11.43
C LYS A 320 -7.18 -19.88 -12.36
N SER A 321 -7.48 -18.82 -13.13
CA SER A 321 -6.55 -18.18 -14.05
C SER A 321 -5.56 -17.24 -13.35
N GLY A 322 -4.57 -17.80 -12.65
CA GLY A 322 -3.64 -17.05 -11.81
C GLY A 322 -3.01 -15.81 -12.46
N PHE A 323 -2.60 -15.87 -13.74
CA PHE A 323 -2.01 -14.70 -14.41
C PHE A 323 -3.01 -13.58 -14.73
N ALA A 324 -4.18 -13.92 -15.28
CA ALA A 324 -5.21 -12.93 -15.63
C ALA A 324 -5.77 -12.27 -14.36
N ALA A 325 -6.02 -13.08 -13.33
CA ALA A 325 -6.42 -12.64 -11.99
C ALA A 325 -5.41 -11.66 -11.38
N ARG A 326 -4.11 -12.03 -11.34
CA ARG A 326 -3.04 -11.15 -10.84
C ARG A 326 -3.00 -9.81 -11.57
N ARG A 327 -3.07 -9.84 -12.90
CA ARG A 327 -3.03 -8.62 -13.71
C ARG A 327 -4.25 -7.74 -13.47
N ALA A 328 -5.43 -8.33 -13.37
CA ALA A 328 -6.66 -7.61 -13.06
C ALA A 328 -6.62 -6.99 -11.66
N MET A 329 -6.21 -7.76 -10.66
CA MET A 329 -6.06 -7.33 -9.26
C MET A 329 -5.08 -6.15 -9.15
N ARG A 330 -3.90 -6.25 -9.76
CA ARG A 330 -2.90 -5.17 -9.77
C ARG A 330 -3.46 -3.88 -10.37
N ARG A 331 -4.24 -3.98 -11.45
CA ARG A 331 -4.89 -2.82 -12.08
C ARG A 331 -5.97 -2.22 -11.21
N GLU A 332 -6.78 -3.03 -10.54
CA GLU A 332 -7.79 -2.54 -9.60
C GLU A 332 -7.16 -1.76 -8.46
N ILE A 333 -6.14 -2.30 -7.80
CA ILE A 333 -5.43 -1.62 -6.71
C ILE A 333 -4.83 -0.29 -7.20
N GLN A 334 -4.13 -0.31 -8.35
CA GLN A 334 -3.58 0.89 -8.97
C GLN A 334 -4.62 1.98 -9.19
N HIS A 335 -5.79 1.62 -9.70
CA HIS A 335 -6.84 2.59 -9.99
C HIS A 335 -7.61 3.02 -8.73
N ARG A 336 -7.80 2.12 -7.76
CA ARG A 336 -8.42 2.40 -6.46
C ARG A 336 -7.64 3.46 -5.68
N VAL A 337 -6.32 3.26 -5.52
CA VAL A 337 -5.45 4.19 -4.78
C VAL A 337 -5.35 5.54 -5.49
N LYS A 338 -5.15 5.57 -6.81
CA LYS A 338 -5.14 6.82 -7.58
C LYS A 338 -6.44 7.61 -7.42
N LEU A 339 -7.55 6.89 -7.38
CA LEU A 339 -8.85 7.51 -7.26
C LEU A 339 -9.08 8.09 -5.86
N GLU A 340 -8.68 7.36 -4.81
CA GLU A 340 -8.67 7.85 -3.42
C GLU A 340 -7.88 9.15 -3.29
N LYS A 341 -6.64 9.17 -3.81
CA LYS A 341 -5.81 10.36 -3.82
C LYS A 341 -6.49 11.53 -4.54
N ARG A 342 -6.97 11.30 -5.77
CA ARG A 342 -7.59 12.35 -6.57
C ARG A 342 -8.86 12.90 -5.90
N LEU A 343 -9.64 12.05 -5.23
CA LEU A 343 -10.77 12.53 -4.46
C LEU A 343 -10.34 13.42 -3.29
N GLY A 344 -9.31 13.02 -2.54
CA GLY A 344 -8.75 13.85 -1.47
C GLY A 344 -8.32 15.24 -1.98
N GLU A 345 -7.62 15.28 -3.11
CA GLU A 345 -7.25 16.53 -3.80
C GLU A 345 -8.49 17.33 -4.22
N PHE A 346 -9.50 16.69 -4.82
CA PHE A 346 -10.74 17.35 -5.23
C PHE A 346 -11.49 17.97 -4.03
N VAL A 347 -11.53 17.27 -2.90
CA VAL A 347 -12.14 17.79 -1.66
C VAL A 347 -11.36 18.99 -1.14
N SER A 348 -10.03 18.91 -1.14
CA SER A 348 -9.15 20.01 -0.73
C SER A 348 -9.28 21.25 -1.63
N GLU A 349 -9.28 21.05 -2.96
CA GLU A 349 -9.50 22.09 -3.97
C GLU A 349 -10.85 22.81 -3.78
N ASN A 350 -11.85 22.10 -3.26
CA ASN A 350 -13.21 22.61 -3.05
C ASN A 350 -13.57 22.79 -1.56
N HIS A 351 -12.57 23.03 -0.70
CA HIS A 351 -12.75 23.11 0.75
C HIS A 351 -13.83 24.12 1.19
N GLU A 352 -14.01 25.25 0.49
CA GLU A 352 -15.05 26.24 0.80
C GLU A 352 -16.48 25.70 0.58
N TYR A 353 -16.66 24.86 -0.43
CA TYR A 353 -17.93 24.18 -0.67
C TYR A 353 -18.21 23.20 0.47
N TYR A 354 -17.26 22.29 0.76
CA TYR A 354 -17.44 21.29 1.81
C TYR A 354 -17.54 21.90 3.22
N SER A 355 -16.81 22.98 3.52
CA SER A 355 -16.91 23.69 4.81
C SER A 355 -18.31 24.25 5.05
N ARG A 356 -18.98 24.75 4.00
CA ARG A 356 -20.37 25.20 4.10
C ARG A 356 -21.34 24.06 4.34
N LEU A 357 -21.08 22.88 3.77
CA LEU A 357 -21.91 21.70 3.97
C LEU A 357 -21.88 21.17 5.40
N TYR A 358 -20.71 21.19 6.03
CA TYR A 358 -20.56 20.77 7.42
C TYR A 358 -21.22 21.73 8.42
N ASN A 359 -21.29 23.01 8.08
CA ASN A 359 -21.93 24.03 8.92
C ASN A 359 -23.45 24.17 8.68
N GLY A 360 -24.00 23.53 7.63
CA GLY A 360 -25.42 23.58 7.28
C GLY A 360 -26.24 22.46 7.93
N THR A 361 -27.39 22.81 8.50
CA THR A 361 -28.21 21.89 9.31
C THR A 361 -29.47 21.34 8.63
N THR A 362 -29.81 21.77 7.40
CA THR A 362 -31.18 21.55 6.88
C THR A 362 -31.30 20.88 5.51
N HIS A 363 -30.20 20.65 4.76
CA HIS A 363 -30.23 19.86 3.52
C HIS A 363 -28.88 19.19 3.27
N PHE A 364 -28.89 17.89 2.93
CA PHE A 364 -27.70 17.13 2.55
C PHE A 364 -27.61 17.09 1.02
N PRO A 365 -26.91 18.04 0.36
CA PRO A 365 -26.74 17.98 -1.08
C PRO A 365 -25.91 16.75 -1.47
N PRO A 366 -25.99 16.31 -2.74
CA PRO A 366 -25.24 15.17 -3.26
C PRO A 366 -23.76 15.19 -2.87
N GLY A 367 -23.11 16.36 -2.89
CA GLY A 367 -21.72 16.50 -2.47
C GLY A 367 -21.42 16.08 -1.04
N ARG A 368 -22.32 16.31 -0.07
CA ARG A 368 -22.10 15.89 1.33
C ARG A 368 -22.09 14.37 1.45
N ARG A 369 -23.15 13.72 0.95
CA ARG A 369 -23.29 12.27 1.02
C ARG A 369 -22.17 11.56 0.26
N PHE A 370 -21.67 12.15 -0.82
CA PHE A 370 -20.64 11.52 -1.64
C PHE A 370 -19.31 11.30 -0.90
N VAL A 371 -18.91 12.19 0.00
CA VAL A 371 -17.59 12.16 0.67
C VAL A 371 -17.64 11.76 2.14
N ASP A 372 -18.83 11.60 2.71
CA ASP A 372 -19.03 11.32 4.12
C ASP A 372 -18.97 9.81 4.41
N SER A 373 -18.01 9.39 5.24
CA SER A 373 -17.75 7.99 5.58
C SER A 373 -18.83 7.36 6.47
N ASN A 374 -19.71 8.17 7.06
CA ASN A 374 -20.81 7.68 7.89
C ASN A 374 -21.88 6.95 7.07
N PHE A 375 -21.96 7.21 5.75
CA PHE A 375 -22.94 6.57 4.86
C PHE A 375 -22.42 5.30 4.18
N ILE A 376 -21.26 4.77 4.58
CA ILE A 376 -20.76 3.49 4.05
C ILE A 376 -21.65 2.35 4.54
N GLN A 377 -22.11 1.51 3.64
CA GLN A 377 -22.90 0.33 3.97
C GLN A 377 -22.06 -0.69 4.74
N ALA A 378 -22.67 -1.36 5.71
CA ALA A 378 -22.04 -2.43 6.49
C ALA A 378 -21.42 -3.53 5.60
N SER A 379 -22.08 -3.88 4.50
CA SER A 379 -21.59 -4.91 3.58
C SER A 379 -20.29 -4.52 2.86
N SER A 380 -20.11 -3.23 2.57
CA SER A 380 -18.89 -2.70 1.94
C SER A 380 -17.76 -2.62 2.96
N ARG A 381 -18.05 -2.18 4.20
CA ARG A 381 -17.09 -2.25 5.33
C ARG A 381 -16.60 -3.68 5.54
N ALA A 382 -17.51 -4.64 5.63
CA ALA A 382 -17.18 -6.05 5.79
C ALA A 382 -16.32 -6.58 4.63
N ALA A 383 -16.59 -6.18 3.38
CA ALA A 383 -15.78 -6.61 2.22
C ALA A 383 -14.33 -6.13 2.31
N ARG A 384 -14.11 -4.85 2.66
CA ARG A 384 -12.76 -4.30 2.88
C ARG A 384 -12.07 -5.02 4.04
N LEU A 385 -12.72 -5.11 5.20
CA LEU A 385 -12.15 -5.73 6.39
C LEU A 385 -11.78 -7.19 6.16
N SER A 386 -12.67 -7.97 5.54
CA SER A 386 -12.42 -9.38 5.23
C SER A 386 -11.21 -9.56 4.31
N LEU A 387 -11.11 -8.78 3.23
CA LEU A 387 -9.98 -8.90 2.30
C LEU A 387 -8.67 -8.50 3.00
N LEU A 388 -8.66 -7.37 3.71
CA LEU A 388 -7.45 -6.88 4.37
C LEU A 388 -7.00 -7.80 5.51
N ALA A 389 -7.93 -8.36 6.30
CA ALA A 389 -7.62 -9.31 7.35
C ALA A 389 -6.96 -10.57 6.79
N GLN A 390 -7.58 -11.22 5.80
CA GLN A 390 -7.03 -12.42 5.16
C GLN A 390 -5.67 -12.16 4.51
N ALA A 391 -5.55 -11.04 3.79
CA ALA A 391 -4.33 -10.69 3.08
C ALA A 391 -3.19 -10.31 4.05
N ARG A 392 -3.51 -9.70 5.19
CA ARG A 392 -2.56 -9.40 6.27
C ARG A 392 -2.14 -10.65 7.01
N GLU A 393 -3.07 -11.55 7.35
CA GLU A 393 -2.75 -12.82 8.00
C GLU A 393 -1.78 -13.64 7.15
N SER A 394 -2.05 -13.76 5.85
CA SER A 394 -1.16 -14.43 4.89
C SER A 394 0.23 -13.78 4.82
N MET A 395 0.30 -12.44 4.78
CA MET A 395 1.56 -11.70 4.81
C MET A 395 2.35 -11.90 6.12
N ILE A 396 1.67 -11.78 7.27
CA ILE A 396 2.28 -11.96 8.59
C ILE A 396 2.78 -13.39 8.75
N GLY A 397 2.06 -14.39 8.24
CA GLY A 397 2.51 -15.78 8.20
C GLY A 397 3.87 -15.90 7.51
N HIS A 398 4.00 -15.37 6.29
CA HIS A 398 5.28 -15.36 5.56
C HIS A 398 6.42 -14.65 6.32
N MET A 399 6.13 -13.49 6.94
CA MET A 399 7.12 -12.74 7.72
C MET A 399 7.55 -13.49 8.97
N THR A 400 6.61 -14.11 9.68
CA THR A 400 6.84 -14.84 10.93
C THR A 400 7.67 -16.09 10.67
N ASP A 401 7.33 -16.85 9.62
CA ASP A 401 8.10 -18.02 9.19
C ASP A 401 9.54 -17.62 8.85
N PHE A 402 9.72 -16.54 8.08
CA PHE A 402 11.04 -16.01 7.78
C PHE A 402 11.81 -15.60 9.04
N ALA A 403 11.19 -14.82 9.94
CA ALA A 403 11.81 -14.37 11.19
C ALA A 403 12.26 -15.55 12.08
N HIS A 404 11.45 -16.60 12.16
CA HIS A 404 11.81 -17.82 12.88
C HIS A 404 12.98 -18.56 12.23
N GLU A 405 12.96 -18.76 10.92
CA GLU A 405 14.06 -19.39 10.18
C GLU A 405 15.37 -18.61 10.37
N VAL A 406 15.37 -17.31 10.05
CA VAL A 406 16.59 -16.48 10.04
C VAL A 406 17.14 -16.22 11.44
N SER A 407 16.30 -16.05 12.47
CA SER A 407 16.77 -15.83 13.85
C SER A 407 17.51 -17.04 14.44
N THR A 408 17.34 -18.22 13.85
CA THR A 408 18.09 -19.43 14.26
C THR A 408 19.36 -19.66 13.46
N GLU A 409 19.39 -19.22 12.21
CA GLU A 409 20.50 -19.49 11.30
C GLU A 409 21.49 -18.32 11.17
N ASP A 410 21.01 -17.06 11.18
CA ASP A 410 21.83 -15.85 11.01
C ASP A 410 21.18 -14.60 11.64
N GLU A 411 21.57 -14.30 12.87
CA GLU A 411 21.10 -13.14 13.62
C GLU A 411 21.47 -11.81 12.95
N ASN A 412 22.63 -11.70 12.30
CA ASN A 412 23.04 -10.46 11.64
C ASN A 412 22.16 -10.17 10.42
N ARG A 413 21.78 -11.22 9.69
CA ARG A 413 20.84 -11.11 8.57
C ARG A 413 19.44 -10.72 9.02
N ALA A 414 18.99 -11.24 10.16
CA ALA A 414 17.74 -10.83 10.78
C ALA A 414 17.77 -9.34 11.17
N ILE A 415 18.81 -8.92 11.88
CA ILE A 415 19.04 -7.52 12.31
C ILE A 415 19.13 -6.55 11.12
N ARG A 416 19.67 -7.00 9.98
CA ARG A 416 19.75 -6.17 8.78
C ARG A 416 18.36 -5.84 8.21
N LEU A 417 17.39 -6.74 8.41
CA LEU A 417 16.06 -6.64 7.82
C LEU A 417 15.04 -6.04 8.78
N PHE A 418 15.10 -6.48 10.03
CA PHE A 418 14.29 -5.98 11.13
C PHE A 418 15.12 -4.94 11.88
N ASP A 419 14.57 -3.74 12.04
CA ASP A 419 15.18 -2.73 12.93
C ASP A 419 15.63 -3.39 14.25
N HIS A 420 16.84 -3.09 14.71
CA HIS A 420 17.40 -3.65 15.94
C HIS A 420 16.44 -3.62 17.12
N VAL A 421 15.57 -2.60 17.21
CA VAL A 421 14.55 -2.48 18.26
C VAL A 421 13.47 -3.56 18.09
N GLU A 422 12.91 -3.69 16.89
CA GLU A 422 11.85 -4.66 16.58
C GLU A 422 12.35 -6.10 16.68
N TYR A 423 13.57 -6.34 16.20
CA TYR A 423 14.20 -7.66 16.34
C TYR A 423 14.42 -8.04 17.81
N ARG A 424 14.81 -7.09 18.67
CA ARG A 424 14.93 -7.34 20.12
C ARG A 424 13.58 -7.57 20.79
N LYS A 425 12.50 -6.90 20.36
CA LYS A 425 11.14 -7.20 20.86
C LYS A 425 10.76 -8.64 20.50
N PHE A 426 10.91 -9.01 19.23
CA PHE A 426 10.67 -10.38 18.76
C PHE A 426 11.47 -11.44 19.55
N GLN A 427 12.76 -11.18 19.83
CA GLN A 427 13.57 -12.09 20.66
C GLN A 427 13.04 -12.21 22.10
N LYS A 428 12.57 -11.12 22.71
CA LYS A 428 11.98 -11.15 24.05
C LYS A 428 10.69 -11.96 24.08
N ASP A 429 9.83 -11.80 23.09
CA ASP A 429 8.55 -12.52 22.98
C ASP A 429 8.78 -14.02 22.71
N ARG A 430 9.86 -14.38 22.02
CA ARG A 430 10.28 -15.77 21.88
C ARG A 430 10.67 -16.42 23.21
N HIS A 431 11.16 -15.63 24.17
CA HIS A 431 11.65 -16.11 25.47
C HIS A 431 10.64 -15.93 26.63
N GLY A 432 9.51 -15.24 26.41
CA GLY A 432 8.41 -15.02 27.36
C GLY A 432 7.07 -15.57 26.85
N ARG A 433 6.17 -16.03 27.72
CA ARG A 433 4.90 -16.65 27.31
C ARG A 433 3.95 -15.67 26.60
N HIS A 434 3.23 -16.24 25.63
CA HIS A 434 2.18 -15.71 24.73
C HIS A 434 2.66 -14.81 23.58
N PRO A 435 2.37 -15.19 22.31
CA PRO A 435 2.64 -14.34 21.17
C PRO A 435 1.69 -13.14 21.23
N VAL A 436 2.20 -12.01 21.66
CA VAL A 436 1.60 -10.72 21.31
C VAL A 436 2.07 -10.44 19.89
N SER A 437 1.14 -10.44 18.94
CA SER A 437 1.47 -10.04 17.57
C SER A 437 1.95 -8.59 17.61
N LEU A 438 3.18 -8.33 17.17
CA LEU A 438 3.82 -7.00 17.07
C LEU A 438 3.03 -5.98 16.24
N LEU A 439 1.90 -6.38 15.67
CA LEU A 439 0.99 -5.57 14.87
C LEU A 439 -0.45 -5.57 15.41
N GLN A 440 -0.81 -6.32 16.46
CA GLN A 440 -2.20 -6.38 16.98
C GLN A 440 -2.50 -5.31 18.05
N ASP A 441 -1.49 -4.81 18.77
CA ASP A 441 -1.72 -3.82 19.84
C ASP A 441 -2.28 -2.48 19.32
N GLU A 442 -2.14 -2.19 18.02
CA GLU A 442 -2.73 -0.99 17.38
C GLU A 442 -4.23 -1.16 17.02
N GLU A 443 -4.79 -2.40 17.06
CA GLU A 443 -6.18 -2.67 16.68
C GLU A 443 -7.16 -2.79 17.85
N ASN A 444 -6.70 -3.12 19.06
CA ASN A 444 -7.61 -3.17 20.21
C ASN A 444 -8.20 -1.79 20.54
N GLU A 445 -7.49 -0.69 20.24
CA GLU A 445 -8.05 0.67 20.41
C GLU A 445 -9.15 0.98 19.38
N GLY A 446 -9.10 0.42 18.16
CA GLY A 446 -10.12 0.63 17.13
C GLY A 446 -11.32 -0.32 17.18
N ILE A 447 -11.17 -1.49 17.82
CA ILE A 447 -12.26 -2.46 18.02
C ILE A 447 -13.06 -2.13 19.30
N GLU A 448 -12.39 -1.66 20.36
CA GLU A 448 -13.08 -1.26 21.60
C GLU A 448 -13.98 -0.02 21.41
N GLU A 449 -13.66 0.91 20.48
CA GLU A 449 -14.55 2.02 20.12
C GLU A 449 -15.84 1.56 19.41
N ILE A 450 -15.80 0.42 18.69
CA ILE A 450 -16.97 -0.10 17.93
C ILE A 450 -17.91 -0.90 18.84
N GLU A 451 -17.38 -1.59 19.86
CA GLU A 451 -18.23 -2.30 20.83
C GLU A 451 -18.95 -1.34 21.79
N GLN A 452 -18.39 -0.15 22.07
CA GLN A 452 -19.07 0.87 22.87
C GLN A 452 -20.26 1.49 22.13
N GLU A 453 -20.15 1.84 20.84
CA GLU A 453 -21.26 2.42 20.07
C GLU A 453 -22.44 1.44 19.86
N HIS A 454 -22.19 0.13 19.82
CA HIS A 454 -23.28 -0.85 19.73
C HIS A 454 -23.95 -1.19 21.06
N SER A 455 -23.34 -0.83 22.20
CA SER A 455 -23.95 -1.06 23.52
C SER A 455 -24.90 0.07 23.96
N GLU A 456 -24.71 1.29 23.45
CA GLU A 456 -25.57 2.44 23.82
C GLU A 456 -26.88 2.52 23.00
N GLU A 457 -26.98 1.85 21.85
CA GLU A 457 -28.23 1.81 21.05
C GLU A 457 -29.21 0.69 21.47
N ALA A 458 -28.86 -0.15 22.45
CA ALA A 458 -29.68 -1.29 22.88
C ALA A 458 -30.45 -1.09 24.20
N GLU A 459 -30.33 0.06 24.87
CA GLU A 459 -30.95 0.28 26.20
C GLU A 459 -32.16 1.24 26.23
N ASP A 460 -32.62 1.78 25.10
CA ASP A 460 -33.71 2.79 25.07
C ASP A 460 -35.06 2.32 24.47
N GLU A 461 -35.30 1.00 24.33
CA GLU A 461 -36.60 0.47 23.91
C GLU A 461 -37.17 -0.60 24.88
N ASP A 462 -37.40 -0.29 26.16
CA ASP A 462 -38.39 -1.06 26.94
C ASP A 462 -38.88 -0.36 28.23
N GLU A 463 -39.59 0.77 28.15
CA GLU A 463 -40.55 1.14 29.20
C GLU A 463 -41.76 1.88 28.61
N GLY A 464 -42.84 1.15 28.34
CA GLY A 464 -44.10 1.78 27.96
C GLY A 464 -45.24 0.83 27.66
N GLU A 465 -45.70 0.02 28.63
CA GLU A 465 -47.11 -0.38 28.76
C GLU A 465 -47.36 -1.13 30.10
N GLY A 466 -48.12 -0.53 31.03
CA GLY A 466 -48.58 -1.22 32.24
C GLY A 466 -49.24 -0.35 33.32
N GLU A 467 -50.56 -0.18 33.19
CA GLU A 467 -51.59 0.32 34.14
C GLU A 467 -51.82 1.84 34.33
#